data_AF-A0A533YNT2-F1
#
_entry.id   AF-A0A533YNT2-F1
#
_cell.length_a   1.000
_cell.length_b   1.000
_cell.length_c   1.000
_cell.angle_alpha   90.00
_cell.angle_beta   90.00
_cell.angle_gamma   90.00
#
_symmetry.space_group_name_H-M   'P 1'
#
loop_
_entity.id
_entity.type
_entity.pdbx_description
1 polymer ?
#
loop_
_entity_poly.entity_id
_entity_poly.type
_entity_poly.pdbx_seq_one_letter_code
_entity_poly.pdbx_strand_id
1 'polypeptide(L)'
;MIRLRFLVVLLILPLAGRSQTPDDSDVRVKLFPAGLQFTPLKANSQESRVGIMKFLNAGELVLDVGNTSDLFLISLPRAGLNVAMGVDFFGKGFVTGSQGLRLQVDALDGFLGGHLSFSKSLSDSRLLGRLRILHQSAHLVDGNYNVSQGSWIDNRGPIPFTRDFGELTVGHLLPYPSGGLRYYAGVAYAVLVRPDDLGRLSYLGGAEVTLESLLGPFMDQPSQL
;
A
#
# COMPACT_ATOMS: atom_id res chain seq x y z
N MET A 1 -20.36 25.79 12.76
CA MET A 1 -19.24 26.12 11.85
C MET A 1 -17.93 25.72 12.52
N ILE A 2 -17.44 24.52 12.25
CA ILE A 2 -16.21 23.98 12.86
C ILE A 2 -15.03 24.37 11.97
N ARG A 3 -14.15 25.23 12.47
CA ARG A 3 -12.91 25.61 11.79
C ARG A 3 -11.90 24.47 11.94
N LEU A 4 -11.80 23.62 10.92
CA LEU A 4 -10.79 22.57 10.83
C LEU A 4 -9.43 23.22 10.57
N ARG A 5 -8.63 23.42 11.63
CA ARG A 5 -7.23 23.84 11.49
C ARG A 5 -6.42 22.61 11.08
N PHE A 6 -5.87 22.62 9.88
CA PHE A 6 -4.95 21.60 9.39
C PHE A 6 -3.73 21.52 10.31
N LEU A 7 -3.65 20.47 11.13
CA LEU A 7 -2.44 20.12 11.86
C LEU A 7 -1.59 19.26 10.92
N VAL A 8 -0.63 19.89 10.24
CA VAL A 8 0.47 19.17 9.58
C VAL A 8 1.37 18.66 10.71
N VAL A 9 1.18 17.41 11.12
CA VAL A 9 2.12 16.72 12.00
C VAL A 9 3.31 16.33 11.14
N LEU A 10 4.31 17.22 11.08
CA LEU A 10 5.65 16.85 10.66
C LEU A 10 6.15 15.85 11.72
N LEU A 11 6.24 14.57 11.35
CA LEU A 11 6.78 13.53 12.22
C LEU A 11 8.30 13.77 12.35
N ILE A 12 8.70 14.70 13.22
CA ILE A 12 10.09 14.91 13.61
C ILE A 12 10.44 13.74 14.54
N LEU A 13 10.92 12.64 13.96
CA LEU A 13 11.60 11.60 14.73
C LEU A 13 12.85 12.24 15.38
N PRO A 14 13.14 11.94 16.66
CA PRO A 14 14.29 12.50 17.34
C PRO A 14 15.56 11.96 16.66
N LEU A 15 16.23 12.83 15.90
CA LEU A 15 17.61 12.64 15.49
C LEU A 15 18.47 12.69 16.75
N ALA A 16 18.56 11.59 17.49
CA ALA A 16 19.65 11.35 18.42
C ALA A 16 20.93 11.07 17.61
N GLY A 17 21.42 12.09 16.90
CA GLY A 17 22.70 12.10 16.22
C GLY A 17 23.69 12.91 17.04
N ARG A 18 24.77 12.27 17.50
CA ARG A 18 25.93 12.98 18.04
C ARG A 18 26.39 14.05 17.03
N SER A 19 26.63 15.26 17.54
CA SER A 19 27.27 16.36 16.82
C SER A 19 28.57 15.87 16.16
N GLN A 20 28.62 15.91 14.83
CA GLN A 20 29.85 15.86 14.06
C GLN A 20 29.82 17.03 13.08
N THR A 21 30.98 17.68 12.98
CA THR A 21 31.30 18.99 12.39
C THR A 21 30.90 19.17 10.92
N PRO A 22 30.76 20.42 10.44
CA PRO A 22 30.26 20.74 9.11
C PRO A 22 31.38 20.58 8.08
N ASP A 23 31.29 19.55 7.25
CA ASP A 23 32.10 19.44 6.04
C ASP A 23 31.25 18.76 4.96
N ASP A 24 30.96 19.49 3.88
CA ASP A 24 30.08 19.23 2.73
C ASP A 24 29.10 18.03 2.81
N SER A 25 27.81 18.32 2.93
CA SER A 25 26.73 17.33 2.97
C SER A 25 26.42 16.79 1.57
N ASP A 26 26.90 15.59 1.25
CA ASP A 26 26.55 14.88 0.01
C ASP A 26 25.08 14.40 0.05
N VAL A 27 24.16 15.36 -0.11
CA VAL A 27 22.74 15.11 -0.32
C VAL A 27 22.58 14.67 -1.77
N ARG A 28 22.08 13.46 -1.98
CA ARG A 28 21.86 12.93 -3.34
C ARG A 28 20.38 12.94 -3.65
N VAL A 29 20.01 13.57 -4.76
CA VAL A 29 18.63 13.57 -5.27
C VAL A 29 18.58 12.72 -6.53
N LYS A 30 17.61 11.81 -6.59
CA LYS A 30 17.32 11.00 -7.79
C LYS A 30 15.87 11.18 -8.20
N LEU A 31 15.66 11.36 -9.51
CA LEU A 31 14.34 11.31 -10.14
C LEU A 31 14.11 9.90 -10.66
N PHE A 32 12.90 9.38 -10.48
CA PHE A 32 12.49 8.04 -10.88
C PHE A 32 13.50 6.95 -10.43
N PRO A 33 13.76 6.82 -9.12
CA PRO A 33 14.66 5.79 -8.60
C PRO A 33 14.17 4.40 -9.00
N ALA A 34 15.11 3.49 -9.24
CA ALA A 34 14.79 2.08 -9.42
C ALA A 34 14.36 1.46 -8.08
N GLY A 35 13.19 0.82 -8.06
CA GLY A 35 12.65 0.15 -6.88
C GLY A 35 11.84 1.08 -5.97
N LEU A 36 11.52 0.57 -4.78
CA LEU A 36 10.69 1.26 -3.80
C LEU A 36 11.40 1.35 -2.46
N GLN A 37 11.30 2.52 -1.85
CA GLN A 37 11.84 2.81 -0.53
C GLN A 37 11.02 2.13 0.59
N PHE A 38 9.75 1.83 0.32
CA PHE A 38 8.91 1.00 1.16
C PHE A 38 8.11 0.05 0.26
N THR A 39 8.40 -1.25 0.31
CA THR A 39 7.70 -2.22 -0.54
C THR A 39 6.27 -2.47 -0.01
N PRO A 40 5.26 -2.64 -0.89
CA PRO A 40 3.89 -2.94 -0.48
C PRO A 40 3.81 -4.12 0.47
N LEU A 41 3.03 -3.98 1.54
CA LEU A 41 2.80 -5.04 2.51
C LEU A 41 2.01 -6.18 1.84
N LYS A 42 2.51 -7.41 1.95
CA LYS A 42 1.93 -8.62 1.35
C LYS A 42 0.67 -9.11 2.07
N ALA A 43 0.49 -8.78 3.34
CA ALA A 43 -0.76 -9.12 4.05
C ALA A 43 -1.82 -8.00 4.00
N ASN A 44 -1.46 -6.75 3.71
CA ASN A 44 -2.42 -5.65 3.66
C ASN A 44 -3.20 -5.69 2.33
N SER A 45 -4.52 -5.90 2.40
CA SER A 45 -5.37 -5.92 1.21
C SER A 45 -5.42 -4.57 0.50
N GLN A 46 -5.15 -3.44 1.16
CA GLN A 46 -5.15 -2.09 0.57
C GLN A 46 -3.78 -1.69 0.02
N GLU A 47 -3.18 -2.56 -0.80
CA GLU A 47 -1.85 -2.36 -1.41
C GLU A 47 -1.89 -2.63 -2.91
N SER A 48 -1.03 -1.92 -3.65
CA SER A 48 -0.87 -2.12 -5.09
C SER A 48 -0.23 -3.47 -5.38
N ARG A 49 -0.87 -4.26 -6.25
CA ARG A 49 -0.40 -5.58 -6.68
C ARG A 49 -0.85 -5.84 -8.10
N VAL A 50 -0.18 -6.79 -8.75
CA VAL A 50 -0.64 -7.41 -9.99
C VAL A 50 -0.76 -8.89 -9.74
N GLY A 51 -1.95 -9.45 -9.95
CA GLY A 51 -2.16 -10.88 -9.75
C GLY A 51 -3.62 -11.28 -9.67
N ILE A 52 -3.82 -12.57 -9.40
CA ILE A 52 -5.14 -13.19 -9.25
C ILE A 52 -5.14 -13.99 -7.95
N MET A 53 -6.18 -13.83 -7.14
CA MET A 53 -6.45 -14.66 -5.97
C MET A 53 -7.73 -15.47 -6.21
N LYS A 54 -7.59 -16.79 -6.37
CA LYS A 54 -8.72 -17.70 -6.57
C LYS A 54 -9.20 -18.26 -5.24
N PHE A 55 -10.50 -18.19 -4.98
CA PHE A 55 -11.11 -18.91 -3.86
C PHE A 55 -11.28 -20.38 -4.24
N LEU A 56 -10.58 -21.30 -3.59
CA LEU A 56 -10.53 -22.72 -4.00
C LEU A 56 -11.88 -23.45 -3.87
N ASN A 57 -12.72 -23.02 -2.93
CA ASN A 57 -14.03 -23.62 -2.68
C ASN A 57 -15.17 -22.87 -3.38
N ALA A 58 -14.85 -21.95 -4.30
CA ALA A 58 -15.79 -20.98 -4.82
C ALA A 58 -15.53 -20.67 -6.31
N GLY A 59 -16.56 -20.21 -7.02
CA GLY A 59 -16.47 -19.76 -8.41
C GLY A 59 -15.71 -18.44 -8.55
N GLU A 60 -15.57 -17.72 -7.43
CA GLU A 60 -15.12 -16.35 -7.34
C GLU A 60 -13.59 -16.21 -7.39
N LEU A 61 -13.13 -15.02 -7.75
CA LEU A 61 -11.72 -14.62 -7.64
C LEU A 61 -11.60 -13.10 -7.41
N VAL A 62 -10.43 -12.67 -6.95
CA VAL A 62 -10.03 -11.26 -6.93
C VAL A 62 -8.95 -11.05 -7.98
N LEU A 63 -9.13 -10.04 -8.82
CA LEU A 63 -8.15 -9.55 -9.77
C LEU A 63 -7.52 -8.27 -9.20
N ASP A 64 -6.21 -8.28 -9.02
CA ASP A 64 -5.43 -7.10 -8.61
C ASP A 64 -4.68 -6.54 -9.83
N VAL A 65 -4.82 -5.24 -10.09
CA VAL A 65 -4.07 -4.54 -11.15
C VAL A 65 -3.60 -3.20 -10.63
N GLY A 66 -2.30 -2.96 -10.64
CA GLY A 66 -1.77 -1.64 -10.39
C GLY A 66 -0.34 -1.64 -9.94
N ASN A 67 0.16 -0.45 -9.67
CA ASN A 67 1.53 -0.25 -9.26
C ASN A 67 1.65 0.92 -8.28
N THR A 68 2.75 0.90 -7.54
CA THR A 68 3.24 2.02 -6.76
C THR A 68 4.61 2.39 -7.29
N SER A 69 4.97 3.67 -7.27
CA SER A 69 6.26 4.11 -7.80
C SER A 69 6.78 5.33 -7.05
N ASP A 70 8.03 5.25 -6.61
CA ASP A 70 8.77 6.39 -6.13
C ASP A 70 9.15 7.29 -7.32
N LEU A 71 8.84 8.57 -7.23
CA LEU A 71 9.16 9.58 -8.24
C LEU A 71 10.42 10.38 -7.86
N PHE A 72 10.63 10.59 -6.57
CA PHE A 72 11.77 11.32 -6.03
C PHE A 72 12.39 10.53 -4.89
N LEU A 73 13.72 10.50 -4.84
CA LEU A 73 14.48 9.96 -3.71
C LEU A 73 15.54 10.97 -3.28
N ILE A 74 15.53 11.30 -1.99
CA ILE A 74 16.55 12.08 -1.31
C ILE A 74 17.32 11.14 -0.39
N SER A 75 18.60 10.96 -0.67
CA SER A 75 19.52 10.17 0.15
C SER A 75 20.43 11.09 0.95
N LEU A 76 20.53 10.78 2.25
CA LEU A 76 21.40 11.42 3.23
C LEU A 76 22.36 10.33 3.77
N PRO A 77 23.44 9.99 3.04
CA PRO A 77 24.26 8.81 3.31
C PRO A 77 24.90 8.82 4.70
N ARG A 78 25.37 9.97 5.19
CA ARG A 78 25.93 10.08 6.55
C ARG A 78 24.92 9.81 7.65
N ALA A 79 23.66 10.18 7.40
CA ALA A 79 22.58 9.84 8.30
C ALA A 79 22.05 8.42 8.03
N GLY A 80 22.53 7.69 7.02
CA GLY A 80 21.92 6.42 6.61
C GLY A 80 20.42 6.54 6.34
N LEU A 81 19.95 7.72 5.92
CA LEU A 81 18.54 8.06 5.77
C LEU A 81 18.23 8.24 4.30
N ASN A 82 17.15 7.60 3.86
CA ASN A 82 16.54 7.82 2.55
C ASN A 82 15.10 8.26 2.75
N VAL A 83 14.66 9.23 1.97
CA VAL A 83 13.27 9.71 1.94
C VAL A 83 12.82 9.72 0.50
N ALA A 84 11.69 9.08 0.20
CA ALA A 84 11.11 9.06 -1.13
C ALA A 84 9.68 9.64 -1.13
N MET A 85 9.30 10.15 -2.29
CA MET A 85 7.94 10.61 -2.59
C MET A 85 7.48 9.89 -3.86
N GLY A 86 6.26 9.37 -3.84
CA GLY A 86 5.74 8.54 -4.90
C GLY A 86 4.24 8.63 -5.08
N VAL A 87 3.75 7.86 -6.04
CA VAL A 87 2.34 7.76 -6.42
C VAL A 87 1.85 6.32 -6.31
N ASP A 88 0.57 6.18 -6.02
CA ASP A 88 -0.13 4.90 -5.92
C ASP A 88 -1.31 4.90 -6.90
N PHE A 89 -1.35 3.91 -7.78
CA PHE A 89 -2.47 3.71 -8.71
C PHE A 89 -2.75 2.23 -8.86
N PHE A 90 -3.87 1.77 -8.30
CA PHE A 90 -4.25 0.37 -8.37
C PHE A 90 -5.75 0.17 -8.24
N GLY A 91 -6.23 -0.97 -8.72
CA GLY A 91 -7.61 -1.37 -8.61
C GLY A 91 -7.75 -2.85 -8.32
N LYS A 92 -8.96 -3.21 -7.87
CA LYS A 92 -9.32 -4.58 -7.52
C LYS A 92 -10.67 -4.90 -8.13
N GLY A 93 -10.75 -5.98 -8.89
CA GLY A 93 -12.00 -6.53 -9.40
C GLY A 93 -12.39 -7.76 -8.60
N PHE A 94 -13.60 -7.77 -8.04
CA PHE A 94 -14.20 -8.99 -7.52
C PHE A 94 -15.00 -9.66 -8.64
N VAL A 95 -14.64 -10.89 -8.98
CA VAL A 95 -15.24 -11.64 -10.09
C VAL A 95 -16.03 -12.79 -9.51
N THR A 96 -17.31 -12.89 -9.85
CA THR A 96 -18.22 -13.93 -9.34
C THR A 96 -18.35 -15.14 -10.26
N GLY A 97 -17.93 -15.00 -11.52
CA GLY A 97 -17.91 -16.10 -12.47
C GLY A 97 -17.62 -15.65 -13.89
N SER A 98 -18.10 -16.43 -14.86
CA SER A 98 -18.00 -16.12 -16.28
C SER A 98 -19.30 -16.44 -16.99
N GLN A 99 -19.75 -15.55 -17.88
CA GLN A 99 -20.89 -15.80 -18.77
C GLN A 99 -20.39 -15.74 -20.22
N GLY A 100 -20.45 -16.87 -20.93
CA GLY A 100 -19.78 -17.01 -22.22
C GLY A 100 -18.25 -16.86 -22.08
N LEU A 101 -17.65 -15.94 -22.84
CA LEU A 101 -16.21 -15.61 -22.80
C LEU A 101 -15.90 -14.33 -22.01
N ARG A 102 -16.82 -13.89 -21.13
CA ARG A 102 -16.69 -12.65 -20.36
C ARG A 102 -16.63 -12.94 -18.87
N LEU A 103 -15.65 -12.33 -18.19
CA LEU A 103 -15.60 -12.32 -16.73
C LEU A 103 -16.77 -11.49 -16.21
N GLN A 104 -17.50 -12.03 -15.24
CA GLN A 104 -18.58 -11.32 -14.55
C GLN A 104 -17.97 -10.62 -13.34
N VAL A 105 -17.79 -9.30 -13.44
CA VAL A 105 -17.20 -8.49 -12.38
C VAL A 105 -18.32 -7.92 -11.53
N ASP A 106 -18.36 -8.32 -10.28
CA ASP A 106 -19.41 -7.88 -9.35
C ASP A 106 -19.13 -6.47 -8.83
N ALA A 107 -17.88 -6.22 -8.43
CA ALA A 107 -17.44 -4.93 -7.93
C ALA A 107 -16.03 -4.58 -8.40
N LEU A 108 -15.78 -3.29 -8.58
CA LEU A 108 -14.48 -2.71 -8.89
C LEU A 108 -14.13 -1.61 -7.90
N ASP A 109 -12.99 -1.77 -7.22
CA ASP A 109 -12.39 -0.76 -6.38
C ASP A 109 -11.24 -0.09 -7.12
N GLY A 110 -11.17 1.24 -7.09
CA GLY A 110 -10.07 2.04 -7.62
C GLY A 110 -9.42 2.87 -6.51
N PHE A 111 -8.09 2.82 -6.44
CA PHE A 111 -7.26 3.57 -5.52
C PHE A 111 -6.32 4.49 -6.29
N LEU A 112 -6.32 5.77 -5.92
CA LEU A 112 -5.44 6.78 -6.47
C LEU A 112 -4.89 7.65 -5.34
N GLY A 113 -3.60 7.92 -5.38
CA GLY A 113 -3.02 8.91 -4.48
C GLY A 113 -1.51 8.91 -4.53
N GLY A 114 -0.89 9.18 -3.38
CA GLY A 114 0.55 9.18 -3.27
C GLY A 114 1.05 8.97 -1.86
N HIS A 115 2.36 8.88 -1.75
CA HIS A 115 3.00 8.54 -0.50
C HIS A 115 4.33 9.26 -0.29
N LEU A 116 4.68 9.34 0.98
CA LEU A 116 6.01 9.67 1.47
C LEU A 116 6.54 8.46 2.21
N SER A 117 7.73 8.00 1.88
CA SER A 117 8.36 6.85 2.53
C SER A 117 9.76 7.21 3.00
N PHE A 118 10.24 6.52 4.02
CA PHE A 118 11.62 6.66 4.45
C PHE A 118 12.20 5.31 4.89
N SER A 119 13.53 5.21 4.82
CA SER A 119 14.27 4.23 5.59
C SER A 119 15.46 4.82 6.30
N LYS A 120 15.72 4.31 7.49
CA LYS A 120 16.94 4.57 8.26
C LYS A 120 17.71 3.26 8.43
N SER A 121 18.91 3.19 7.87
CA SER A 121 19.84 2.10 8.14
C SER A 121 20.36 2.21 9.58
N LEU A 122 20.31 1.08 10.29
CA LEU A 122 20.95 0.84 11.58
C LEU A 122 22.16 -0.10 11.35
N SER A 123 22.84 -0.55 12.41
CA SER A 123 24.02 -1.43 12.27
C SER A 123 23.69 -2.72 11.51
N ASP A 124 22.62 -3.39 11.92
CA ASP A 124 22.27 -4.73 11.45
C ASP A 124 20.80 -4.81 10.99
N SER A 125 20.15 -3.67 10.81
CA SER A 125 18.72 -3.60 10.51
C SER A 125 18.32 -2.29 9.83
N ARG A 126 17.04 -2.16 9.48
CA ARG A 126 16.50 -0.95 8.84
C ARG A 126 15.14 -0.59 9.39
N LEU A 127 15.00 0.64 9.88
CA LEU A 127 13.69 1.21 10.19
C LEU A 127 13.05 1.74 8.91
N LEU A 128 11.76 1.53 8.78
CA LEU A 128 10.94 1.89 7.64
C LEU A 128 9.75 2.71 8.09
N GLY A 129 9.32 3.66 7.27
CA GLY A 129 8.03 4.31 7.45
C GLY A 129 7.44 4.76 6.13
N ARG A 130 6.11 4.82 6.09
CA ARG A 130 5.36 5.28 4.93
C ARG A 130 4.08 5.96 5.37
N LEU A 131 3.87 7.18 4.89
CA LEU A 131 2.60 7.89 4.95
C LEU A 131 1.97 7.86 3.56
N ARG A 132 0.75 7.36 3.45
CA ARG A 132 -0.04 7.36 2.21
C ARG A 132 -1.23 8.28 2.36
N ILE A 133 -1.61 8.95 1.28
CA ILE A 133 -2.88 9.67 1.15
C ILE A 133 -3.55 9.10 -0.09
N LEU A 134 -4.70 8.46 0.10
CA LEU A 134 -5.39 7.71 -0.94
C LEU A 134 -6.85 8.11 -1.03
N HIS A 135 -7.32 8.23 -2.26
CA HIS A 135 -8.72 8.22 -2.63
C HIS A 135 -9.08 6.78 -3.05
N GLN A 136 -10.05 6.19 -2.40
CA GLN A 136 -10.66 4.92 -2.79
C GLN A 136 -12.08 5.19 -3.28
N SER A 137 -12.41 4.68 -4.46
CA SER A 137 -13.77 4.64 -5.00
C SER A 137 -14.13 3.19 -5.30
N ALA A 138 -15.38 2.79 -5.05
CA ALA A 138 -15.84 1.45 -5.41
C ALA A 138 -17.21 1.49 -6.06
N HIS A 139 -17.37 0.64 -7.07
CA HIS A 139 -18.55 0.59 -7.94
C HIS A 139 -18.99 -0.86 -8.17
N LEU A 140 -20.30 -1.10 -8.07
CA LEU A 140 -20.88 -2.34 -8.60
C LEU A 140 -20.87 -2.31 -10.13
N VAL A 141 -20.67 -3.45 -10.75
CA VAL A 141 -20.56 -3.60 -12.22
C VAL A 141 -21.53 -4.68 -12.72
N ASP A 142 -21.26 -5.28 -13.88
CA ASP A 142 -22.20 -6.13 -14.62
C ASP A 142 -22.51 -7.45 -13.91
N GLY A 143 -21.57 -7.99 -13.14
CA GLY A 143 -21.77 -9.18 -12.33
C GLY A 143 -22.80 -9.02 -11.22
N ASN A 144 -23.12 -7.78 -10.82
CA ASN A 144 -24.15 -7.50 -9.80
C ASN A 144 -25.54 -7.19 -10.42
N TYR A 145 -25.65 -7.19 -11.76
CA TYR A 145 -26.91 -6.90 -12.45
C TYR A 145 -27.55 -8.17 -12.99
N ASN A 146 -28.77 -8.49 -12.53
CA ASN A 146 -29.52 -9.63 -13.05
C ASN A 146 -30.23 -9.24 -14.36
N VAL A 147 -29.59 -9.56 -15.49
CA VAL A 147 -30.11 -9.29 -16.83
C VAL A 147 -31.49 -9.93 -17.07
N SER A 148 -31.75 -11.11 -16.49
CA SER A 148 -33.04 -11.81 -16.69
C SER A 148 -34.21 -11.13 -15.99
N GLN A 149 -33.94 -10.48 -14.85
CA GLN A 149 -34.93 -9.75 -14.06
C GLN A 149 -34.95 -8.24 -14.37
N GLY A 150 -33.95 -7.73 -15.10
CA GLY A 150 -33.82 -6.31 -15.39
C GLY A 150 -33.52 -5.46 -14.14
N SER A 151 -32.94 -6.06 -13.10
CA SER A 151 -32.73 -5.43 -11.80
C SER A 151 -31.35 -5.75 -11.22
N TRP A 152 -30.84 -4.84 -10.37
CA TRP A 152 -29.70 -5.15 -9.52
C TRP A 152 -30.06 -6.24 -8.51
N ILE A 153 -29.07 -7.02 -8.10
CA ILE A 153 -29.27 -8.03 -7.04
C ILE A 153 -29.86 -7.34 -5.79
N ASP A 154 -30.80 -8.01 -5.14
CA ASP A 154 -31.56 -7.51 -3.98
C ASP A 154 -32.32 -6.19 -4.20
N ASN A 155 -32.56 -5.78 -5.44
CA ASN A 155 -33.14 -4.48 -5.81
C ASN A 155 -32.36 -3.29 -5.23
N ARG A 156 -31.06 -3.47 -4.96
CA ARG A 156 -30.18 -2.41 -4.47
C ARG A 156 -29.38 -1.85 -5.62
N GLY A 157 -29.75 -0.66 -6.07
CA GLY A 157 -28.96 0.07 -7.04
C GLY A 157 -27.56 0.40 -6.51
N PRO A 158 -26.61 0.74 -7.40
CA PRO A 158 -25.24 1.05 -7.02
C PRO A 158 -25.20 2.23 -6.06
N ILE A 159 -24.64 2.00 -4.87
CA ILE A 159 -24.36 3.04 -3.89
C ILE A 159 -22.89 3.41 -4.06
N PRO A 160 -22.55 4.69 -4.29
CA PRO A 160 -21.15 5.09 -4.40
C PRO A 160 -20.46 4.93 -3.05
N PHE A 161 -19.53 3.98 -2.97
CA PHE A 161 -18.59 3.89 -1.88
C PHE A 161 -17.39 4.77 -2.19
N THR A 162 -17.01 5.63 -1.26
CA THR A 162 -15.79 6.43 -1.39
C THR A 162 -15.12 6.60 -0.04
N ARG A 163 -13.79 6.66 -0.04
CA ARG A 163 -12.99 6.92 1.16
C ARG A 163 -11.76 7.73 0.80
N ASP A 164 -11.62 8.91 1.38
CA ASP A 164 -10.39 9.71 1.34
C ASP A 164 -9.69 9.55 2.68
N PHE A 165 -8.51 8.94 2.67
CA PHE A 165 -7.83 8.58 3.91
C PHE A 165 -6.33 8.76 3.86
N GLY A 166 -5.77 9.03 5.05
CA GLY A 166 -4.35 8.93 5.31
C GLY A 166 -4.03 7.62 6.02
N GLU A 167 -2.92 6.98 5.70
CA GLU A 167 -2.39 5.81 6.40
C GLU A 167 -0.93 6.02 6.76
N LEU A 168 -0.59 5.95 8.05
CA LEU A 168 0.79 5.94 8.52
C LEU A 168 1.16 4.51 8.91
N THR A 169 2.21 3.99 8.30
CA THR A 169 2.80 2.69 8.59
C THR A 169 4.25 2.88 9.03
N VAL A 170 4.65 2.18 10.09
CA VAL A 170 6.05 2.04 10.51
C VAL A 170 6.42 0.57 10.52
N GLY A 171 7.67 0.26 10.19
CA GLY A 171 8.15 -1.10 10.15
C GLY A 171 9.63 -1.20 10.52
N HIS A 172 10.06 -2.41 10.82
CA HIS A 172 11.45 -2.73 11.09
C HIS A 172 11.81 -4.00 10.32
N LEU A 173 12.84 -3.90 9.49
CA LEU A 173 13.40 -4.98 8.71
C LEU A 173 14.67 -5.51 9.39
N LEU A 174 14.64 -6.80 9.72
CA LEU A 174 15.74 -7.58 10.27
C LEU A 174 16.25 -8.55 9.18
N PRO A 175 17.32 -8.19 8.45
CA PRO A 175 17.94 -9.12 7.51
C PRO A 175 18.68 -10.25 8.25
N TYR A 176 18.73 -11.44 7.64
CA TYR A 176 19.58 -12.54 8.09
C TYR A 176 20.11 -13.31 6.86
N PRO A 177 21.16 -14.13 6.96
CA PRO A 177 21.86 -14.68 5.79
C PRO A 177 21.00 -15.47 4.79
N SER A 178 19.85 -16.00 5.21
CA SER A 178 18.93 -16.80 4.39
C SER A 178 17.59 -16.09 4.11
N GLY A 179 17.48 -14.78 4.36
CA GLY A 179 16.28 -13.99 4.08
C GLY A 179 16.09 -12.79 5.02
N GLY A 180 14.85 -12.56 5.44
CA GLY A 180 14.56 -11.44 6.33
C GLY A 180 13.22 -11.56 7.05
N LEU A 181 13.11 -10.82 8.15
CA LEU A 181 11.87 -10.62 8.90
C LEU A 181 11.53 -9.13 8.89
N ARG A 182 10.31 -8.81 8.46
CA ARG A 182 9.74 -7.47 8.55
C ARG A 182 8.51 -7.52 9.44
N TYR A 183 8.50 -6.75 10.52
CA TYR A 183 7.27 -6.50 11.27
C TYR A 183 6.89 -5.03 11.17
N TYR A 184 5.58 -4.77 11.24
CA TYR A 184 5.04 -3.44 11.00
C TYR A 184 3.74 -3.23 11.75
N ALA A 185 3.43 -1.96 11.97
CA ALA A 185 2.17 -1.49 12.51
C ALA A 185 1.80 -0.17 11.86
N GLY A 186 0.51 0.15 11.83
CA GLY A 186 0.03 1.38 11.25
C GLY A 186 -1.37 1.74 11.69
N VAL A 187 -1.73 2.97 11.37
CA VAL A 187 -3.04 3.57 11.63
C VAL A 187 -3.49 4.31 10.39
N ALA A 188 -4.76 4.16 10.05
CA ALA A 188 -5.40 4.87 8.96
C ALA A 188 -6.63 5.63 9.44
N TYR A 189 -6.82 6.83 8.92
CA TYR A 189 -7.97 7.67 9.21
C TYR A 189 -8.61 8.22 7.93
N ALA A 190 -9.91 7.98 7.78
CA ALA A 190 -10.73 8.49 6.69
C ALA A 190 -11.35 9.85 7.02
N VAL A 191 -10.92 10.88 6.30
CA VAL A 191 -11.45 12.24 6.41
C VAL A 191 -12.82 12.34 5.72
N LEU A 192 -12.97 11.65 4.59
CA LEU A 192 -14.25 11.49 3.90
C LEU A 192 -14.54 10.00 3.76
N VAL A 193 -15.75 9.59 4.11
CA VAL A 193 -16.24 8.23 3.89
C VAL A 193 -17.69 8.30 3.45
N ARG A 194 -18.08 7.44 2.51
CA ARG A 194 -19.47 7.22 2.12
C ARG A 194 -19.68 5.71 1.96
N PRO A 195 -20.77 5.15 2.54
CA PRO A 195 -21.76 5.81 3.39
C PRO A 195 -21.20 6.26 4.77
N ASP A 196 -21.87 7.22 5.40
CA ASP A 196 -21.36 7.95 6.58
C ASP A 196 -21.34 7.12 7.88
N ASP A 197 -22.00 5.96 7.87
CA ASP A 197 -22.09 4.99 8.96
C ASP A 197 -20.86 4.08 9.05
N LEU A 198 -19.92 4.18 8.11
CA LEU A 198 -18.68 3.42 8.11
C LEU A 198 -17.64 3.99 9.08
N GLY A 199 -16.91 3.08 9.73
CA GLY A 199 -15.79 3.42 10.60
C GLY A 199 -14.69 4.18 9.85
N ARG A 200 -14.18 5.25 10.47
CA ARG A 200 -13.14 6.10 9.89
C ARG A 200 -11.74 5.73 10.33
N LEU A 201 -11.60 5.09 11.49
CA LEU A 201 -10.32 4.71 12.07
C LEU A 201 -10.08 3.22 11.82
N SER A 202 -8.89 2.89 11.36
CA SER A 202 -8.44 1.51 11.17
C SER A 202 -7.00 1.34 11.63
N TYR A 203 -6.67 0.13 12.05
CA TYR A 203 -5.33 -0.24 12.48
C TYR A 203 -4.85 -1.39 11.60
N LEU A 204 -3.54 -1.43 11.37
CA LEU A 204 -2.89 -2.56 10.70
C LEU A 204 -1.68 -2.99 11.52
N GLY A 205 -1.40 -4.28 11.48
CA GLY A 205 -0.22 -4.86 12.10
C GLY A 205 0.06 -6.22 11.49
N GLY A 206 1.33 -6.58 11.41
CA GLY A 206 1.71 -7.86 10.84
C GLY A 206 3.20 -8.11 10.85
N ALA A 207 3.56 -9.31 10.39
CA ALA A 207 4.92 -9.73 10.17
C ALA A 207 5.01 -10.53 8.87
N GLU A 208 6.12 -10.37 8.17
CA GLU A 208 6.42 -11.00 6.89
C GLU A 208 7.82 -11.58 6.96
N VAL A 209 7.97 -12.79 6.42
CA VAL A 209 9.23 -13.54 6.41
C VAL A 209 9.55 -13.91 4.98
N THR A 210 10.79 -13.70 4.57
CA THR A 210 11.33 -14.26 3.34
C THR A 210 12.37 -15.33 3.61
N LEU A 211 12.36 -16.36 2.78
CA LEU A 211 13.31 -17.47 2.80
C LEU A 211 13.91 -17.57 1.40
N GLU A 212 15.17 -17.15 1.25
CA GLU A 212 15.86 -17.16 -0.04
C GLU A 212 16.19 -18.58 -0.48
N SER A 213 16.49 -19.47 0.47
CA SER A 213 16.95 -20.83 0.20
C SER A 213 15.88 -21.79 -0.33
N LEU A 214 14.58 -21.43 -0.30
CA LEU A 214 13.51 -22.34 -0.70
C LEU A 214 13.29 -22.34 -2.22
N LEU A 215 13.00 -21.17 -2.79
CA LEU A 215 12.66 -21.01 -4.22
C LEU A 215 13.64 -20.09 -4.97
N GLY A 216 14.47 -19.33 -4.25
CA GLY A 216 15.46 -18.42 -4.85
C GLY A 216 16.42 -19.11 -5.81
N PRO A 217 17.01 -20.28 -5.46
CA PRO A 217 17.90 -21.02 -6.37
C PRO A 217 17.22 -21.50 -7.66
N PHE A 218 15.90 -21.70 -7.65
CA PHE A 218 15.17 -22.17 -8.83
C PHE A 218 14.77 -21.01 -9.76
N MET A 219 14.45 -19.85 -9.19
CA MET A 219 13.93 -18.71 -9.97
C MET A 219 15.01 -17.71 -10.38
N ASP A 220 16.24 -17.81 -9.86
CA ASP A 220 17.33 -16.83 -10.05
C ASP A 220 16.86 -15.39 -9.79
N GLN A 221 16.00 -15.24 -8.78
CA GLN A 221 15.43 -13.97 -8.35
C GLN A 221 15.60 -13.83 -6.84
N PRO A 222 16.14 -12.70 -6.34
CA PRO A 222 16.26 -12.45 -4.91
C PRO A 222 14.89 -12.24 -4.28
N SER A 223 14.71 -12.71 -3.04
CA SER A 223 13.52 -12.40 -2.26
C SER A 223 13.55 -10.94 -1.79
N GLN A 224 12.41 -10.25 -1.78
CA GLN A 224 12.36 -8.83 -1.39
C GLN A 224 11.30 -8.60 -0.30
N LEU A 225 11.73 -7.92 0.78
CA LEU A 225 10.91 -7.31 1.84
C LEU A 225 11.15 -5.80 1.87
#